data_AF-A0A6I2UYD4-F1
#
_entry.id   AF-A0A6I2UYD4-F1
#
_cell.length_a   1.000
_cell.length_b   1.000
_cell.length_c   1.000
_cell.angle_alpha   90.00
_cell.angle_beta   90.00
_cell.angle_gamma   90.00
#
_symmetry.space_group_name_H-M   'P 1'
#
loop_
_entity.id
_entity.type
_entity.pdbx_description
1 polymer ?
#
loop_
_entity_poly.entity_id
_entity_poly.type
_entity_poly.pdbx_seq_one_letter_code
_entity_poly.pdbx_strand_id
1 'polypeptide(L)'
;MKLTKIFEPITISKTEFKNRMVVSAMVTNYCNEGGTPTEKFMAYHEHKAKGGYGIIITENFAVTRTAGASKTPAGLWEDRQIDPLRQLGGTVRQGTKAV
;
A
#
# COMPACT_ATOMS: atom_id res chain seq x y z
N MET A 1 -22.60 18.00 -12.74
CA MET A 1 -22.58 17.46 -11.35
C MET A 1 -21.20 17.74 -10.76
N LYS A 2 -21.08 18.38 -9.58
CA LYS A 2 -19.77 18.64 -8.96
C LYS A 2 -19.36 17.44 -8.10
N LEU A 3 -18.13 16.94 -8.26
CA LEU A 3 -17.56 15.83 -7.48
C LEU A 3 -17.00 16.32 -6.14
N THR A 4 -17.77 17.04 -5.32
CA THR A 4 -17.26 17.60 -4.05
C THR A 4 -17.08 16.55 -2.97
N LYS A 5 -17.96 15.54 -2.93
CA LYS A 5 -17.95 14.47 -1.93
C LYS A 5 -16.65 13.66 -1.91
N ILE A 6 -15.96 13.53 -3.04
CA ILE A 6 -14.73 12.73 -3.13
C ILE A 6 -13.60 13.31 -2.27
N PHE A 7 -13.63 14.63 -2.03
CA PHE A 7 -12.61 15.35 -1.27
C PHE A 7 -12.98 15.55 0.21
N GLU A 8 -14.21 15.24 0.61
CA GLU A 8 -14.65 15.32 2.00
C GLU A 8 -14.10 14.12 2.81
N PRO A 9 -13.76 14.31 4.10
CA PRO A 9 -13.39 13.21 4.98
C PRO A 9 -14.45 12.11 5.07
N ILE A 10 -13.99 10.91 5.43
CA ILE A 10 -14.86 9.76 5.70
C ILE A 10 -14.30 8.95 6.86
N THR A 11 -15.18 8.47 7.73
CA THR A 11 -14.83 7.53 8.79
C THR A 11 -15.27 6.13 8.39
N ILE A 12 -14.33 5.18 8.39
CA ILE A 12 -14.60 3.76 8.20
C ILE A 12 -14.22 3.06 9.50
N SER A 13 -15.21 2.41 10.13
CA SER A 13 -15.08 1.85 11.48
C SER A 13 -14.62 2.89 12.51
N LYS A 14 -13.41 2.77 13.05
CA LYS A 14 -12.85 3.69 14.07
C LYS A 14 -11.80 4.66 13.51
N THR A 15 -11.67 4.71 12.19
CA THR A 15 -10.60 5.45 11.51
C THR A 15 -11.17 6.50 10.58
N GLU A 16 -10.81 7.75 10.81
CA GLU A 16 -11.06 8.85 9.87
C GLU A 16 -9.97 8.92 8.80
N PHE A 17 -10.39 9.19 7.55
CA PHE A 17 -9.55 9.41 6.38
C PHE A 17 -9.85 10.79 5.80
N LYS A 18 -8.80 11.49 5.34
CA LYS A 18 -8.87 12.89 4.86
C LYS A 18 -9.74 13.11 3.62
N ASN A 19 -9.98 12.06 2.83
CA ASN A 19 -10.84 12.09 1.65
C ASN A 19 -11.25 10.67 1.24
N ARG A 20 -12.10 10.55 0.22
CA ARG A 20 -12.66 9.28 -0.28
C ARG A 20 -11.90 8.72 -1.47
N MET A 21 -10.70 9.24 -1.76
CA MET A 21 -9.85 8.75 -2.84
C MET A 21 -9.03 7.57 -2.35
N VAL A 22 -9.19 6.44 -3.04
CA VAL A 22 -8.56 5.16 -2.70
C VAL A 22 -7.67 4.72 -3.85
N VAL A 23 -6.43 4.34 -3.54
CA VAL A 23 -5.62 3.51 -4.45
C VAL A 23 -6.00 2.06 -4.21
N SER A 24 -6.53 1.40 -5.22
CA SER A 24 -6.85 -0.03 -5.17
C SER A 24 -5.59 -0.88 -5.10
N ALA A 25 -5.73 -2.13 -4.63
CA ALA A 25 -4.64 -3.10 -4.70
C ALA A 25 -4.24 -3.33 -6.15
N MET A 26 -3.00 -2.98 -6.49
CA MET A 26 -2.45 -3.08 -7.85
C MET A 26 -1.08 -3.75 -7.80
N VAL A 27 -0.97 -4.92 -8.44
CA VAL A 27 0.30 -5.66 -8.48
C VAL A 27 1.31 -4.93 -9.35
N THR A 28 2.45 -4.60 -8.75
CA THR A 28 3.54 -3.84 -9.40
C THR A 28 4.63 -4.75 -9.95
N ASN A 29 4.81 -5.95 -9.37
CA ASN A 29 5.99 -6.79 -9.59
C ASN A 29 7.32 -6.07 -9.29
N TYR A 30 7.33 -5.13 -8.34
CA TYR A 30 8.53 -4.39 -7.96
C TYR A 30 9.27 -5.00 -6.76
N CYS A 31 8.73 -6.03 -6.11
CA CYS A 31 9.46 -6.72 -5.04
C CYS A 31 10.60 -7.58 -5.59
N ASN A 32 11.53 -7.95 -4.71
CA ASN A 32 12.55 -8.96 -5.01
C ASN A 32 11.89 -10.35 -5.13
N GLU A 33 12.59 -11.32 -5.73
CA GLU A 33 12.12 -12.73 -5.78
C GLU A 33 11.84 -13.32 -4.39
N GLY A 34 12.49 -12.78 -3.34
CA GLY A 34 12.23 -13.11 -1.95
C GLY A 34 11.03 -12.43 -1.30
N GLY A 35 10.21 -11.69 -2.05
CA GLY A 35 9.03 -10.98 -1.56
C GLY A 35 9.29 -9.73 -0.73
N THR A 36 10.56 -9.31 -0.60
CA THR A 36 10.90 -8.07 0.10
C THR A 36 10.67 -6.85 -0.82
N PRO A 37 10.08 -5.76 -0.31
CA PRO A 37 10.03 -4.47 -0.98
C PRO A 37 11.39 -4.01 -1.54
N THR A 38 11.39 -3.45 -2.74
CA THR A 38 12.53 -2.68 -3.28
C THR A 38 12.32 -1.19 -3.07
N GLU A 39 13.36 -0.39 -3.27
CA GLU A 39 13.24 1.09 -3.28
C GLU A 39 12.19 1.57 -4.29
N LYS A 40 12.06 0.90 -5.44
CA LYS A 40 11.05 1.22 -6.45
C LYS A 40 9.63 0.97 -5.94
N PHE A 41 9.43 -0.13 -5.22
CA PHE A 41 8.16 -0.45 -4.58
C PHE A 41 7.80 0.59 -3.51
N MET A 42 8.78 1.01 -2.71
CA MET A 42 8.62 2.07 -1.70
C MET A 42 8.25 3.40 -2.33
N ALA A 43 9.00 3.84 -3.35
CA ALA A 43 8.78 5.09 -4.07
C ALA A 43 7.41 5.13 -4.74
N TYR A 44 6.92 4.00 -5.28
CA TYR A 44 5.57 3.91 -5.85
C TYR A 44 4.48 4.28 -4.83
N HIS A 45 4.53 3.68 -3.63
CA HIS A 45 3.55 3.94 -2.57
C HIS A 45 3.70 5.34 -1.98
N GLU A 46 4.94 5.81 -1.80
CA GLU A 46 5.23 7.17 -1.34
C GLU A 46 4.65 8.22 -2.32
N HIS A 47 4.79 8.00 -3.62
CA HIS A 47 4.27 8.93 -4.64
C HIS A 47 2.74 9.03 -4.58
N LYS A 48 2.06 7.90 -4.33
CA LYS A 48 0.60 7.89 -4.09
C LYS A 48 0.22 8.63 -2.81
N ALA A 49 0.97 8.46 -1.72
CA ALA A 49 0.72 9.16 -0.48
C ALA A 49 0.87 10.69 -0.66
N LYS A 50 1.97 11.12 -1.30
CA LYS A 50 2.23 12.53 -1.67
C LYS A 50 1.18 13.09 -2.62
N GLY A 51 0.61 12.27 -3.50
CA GLY A 51 -0.48 12.63 -4.40
C GLY A 51 -1.82 12.95 -3.72
N GLY A 52 -1.93 12.78 -2.39
CA GLY A 52 -3.08 13.23 -1.63
C GLY A 52 -4.21 12.21 -1.49
N TYR A 53 -4.01 10.94 -1.86
CA TYR A 53 -5.00 9.88 -1.62
C TYR A 53 -5.25 9.68 -0.12
N GLY A 54 -6.50 9.48 0.29
CA GLY A 54 -6.86 9.23 1.68
C GLY A 54 -6.49 7.81 2.13
N ILE A 55 -6.62 6.85 1.22
CA ILE A 55 -6.42 5.42 1.46
C ILE A 55 -5.53 4.84 0.38
N ILE A 56 -4.54 4.04 0.77
CA ILE A 56 -3.78 3.19 -0.14
C ILE A 56 -3.94 1.76 0.33
N ILE A 57 -4.60 0.93 -0.47
CA ILE A 57 -4.56 -0.52 -0.29
C ILE A 57 -3.31 -0.99 -1.01
N THR A 58 -2.41 -1.65 -0.30
CA THR A 58 -1.18 -2.18 -0.91
C THR A 58 -1.49 -3.27 -1.95
N GLU A 59 -0.47 -3.78 -2.65
CA GLU A 59 -0.66 -4.91 -3.56
C GLU A 59 -1.02 -6.21 -2.82
N ASN A 60 -1.26 -7.29 -3.57
CA ASN A 60 -1.46 -8.61 -2.98
C ASN A 60 -0.15 -9.11 -2.35
N PHE A 61 -0.27 -9.74 -1.18
CA PHE A 61 0.84 -10.39 -0.52
C PHE A 61 0.70 -11.90 -0.62
N ALA A 62 1.76 -12.58 -1.06
CA ALA A 62 1.85 -14.01 -0.92
C ALA A 62 2.11 -14.35 0.56
N VAL A 63 1.35 -15.30 1.10
CA VAL A 63 1.45 -15.75 2.51
C VAL A 63 2.31 -17.00 2.68
N THR A 64 2.69 -17.65 1.57
CA THR A 64 3.66 -18.74 1.51
C THR A 64 4.53 -18.55 0.27
N ARG A 65 5.69 -19.22 0.22
CA ARG A 65 6.59 -19.21 -0.96
C ARG A 65 5.94 -19.72 -2.25
N THR A 66 4.88 -20.54 -2.13
CA THR A 66 4.19 -21.17 -3.26
C THR A 66 2.89 -20.48 -3.62
N ALA A 67 2.45 -19.49 -2.85
CA ALA A 67 1.27 -18.69 -3.14
C ALA A 67 1.60 -17.52 -4.08
N GLY A 68 0.61 -17.11 -4.88
CA GLY A 68 0.71 -15.95 -5.76
C GLY A 68 0.55 -16.31 -7.25
N ALA A 69 0.19 -15.29 -8.05
CA ALA A 69 0.00 -15.41 -9.50
C ALA A 69 0.92 -14.44 -10.28
N SER A 70 1.89 -13.85 -9.59
CA SER A 70 2.72 -12.75 -10.07
C SER A 70 4.19 -13.13 -10.01
N LYS A 71 5.04 -12.50 -10.83
CA LYS A 71 6.45 -12.91 -10.93
C LYS A 71 7.22 -12.64 -9.64
N THR A 72 6.95 -11.50 -9.02
CA THR A 72 7.61 -11.04 -7.78
C THR A 72 6.59 -10.38 -6.85
N PRO A 73 5.68 -11.17 -6.24
CA PRO A 73 4.69 -10.64 -5.31
C PRO A 73 5.39 -10.16 -4.03
N ALA A 74 4.80 -9.17 -3.35
CA ALA A 74 5.20 -8.86 -1.98
C ALA A 74 4.92 -10.04 -1.05
N GLY A 75 5.71 -10.19 0.02
CA GLY A 75 5.70 -11.39 0.85
C GLY A 75 5.36 -11.17 2.32
N LEU A 76 4.63 -12.13 2.89
CA LEU A 76 4.28 -12.26 4.31
C LEU A 76 4.48 -13.71 4.81
N TRP A 77 5.63 -14.31 4.50
CA TRP A 77 5.94 -15.70 4.85
C TRP A 77 7.27 -15.89 5.59
N GLU A 78 8.10 -14.86 5.71
CA GLU A 78 9.41 -14.89 6.39
C GLU A 78 9.69 -13.59 7.14
N ASP A 79 10.29 -13.68 8.33
CA ASP A 79 10.55 -12.52 9.20
C ASP A 79 11.39 -11.42 8.56
N ARG A 80 12.29 -11.76 7.64
CA ARG A 80 13.08 -10.76 6.88
C ARG A 80 12.22 -9.77 6.07
N GLN A 81 10.94 -10.08 5.87
CA GLN A 81 9.99 -9.22 5.17
C GLN A 81 9.36 -8.18 6.11
N ILE A 82 9.39 -8.40 7.43
CA ILE A 82 8.72 -7.56 8.43
C ILE A 82 9.30 -6.14 8.43
N ASP A 83 10.62 -5.99 8.56
CA ASP A 83 11.25 -4.67 8.72
C ASP A 83 11.11 -3.79 7.47
N PRO A 84 11.36 -4.29 6.24
CA PRO A 84 11.08 -3.55 5.02
C PRO A 84 9.60 -3.12 4.91
N LEU A 85 8.65 -3.97 5.31
CA LEU A 85 7.21 -3.64 5.28
C LEU A 85 6.81 -2.65 6.38
N ARG A 86 7.45 -2.69 7.54
CA ARG A 86 7.30 -1.67 8.57
C ARG A 86 7.79 -0.31 8.06
N GLN A 87 8.90 -0.27 7.33
CA GLN A 87 9.40 0.95 6.69
C GLN A 87 8.42 1.49 5.64
N LEU A 88 7.81 0.61 4.84
CA LEU A 88 6.75 0.98 3.89
C LEU A 88 5.59 1.66 4.62
N GLY A 89 5.10 1.02 5.69
CA GLY A 89 4.01 1.55 6.50
C GLY A 89 4.33 2.91 7.11
N GLY A 90 5.57 3.13 7.55
CA GLY A 90 6.04 4.43 8.04
C GLY A 90 6.04 5.51 6.95
N THR A 91 6.50 5.17 5.74
CA THR A 91 6.58 6.09 4.60
C THR A 91 5.18 6.55 4.16
N VAL A 92 4.19 5.64 4.13
CA VAL A 92 2.82 5.97 3.69
C VAL A 92 2.05 6.78 4.74
N ARG A 93 2.32 6.57 6.04
CA ARG A 93 1.57 7.18 7.15
C ARG A 93 1.69 8.71 7.26
N GLN A 94 2.55 9.35 6.47
CA GLN A 94 2.65 10.81 6.39
C GLN A 94 1.44 11.41 5.64
N GLY A 95 0.28 11.39 6.29
CA GLY A 95 -0.95 12.01 5.79
C GLY A 95 -1.87 11.09 4.98
N THR A 96 -1.51 9.82 4.78
CA THR A 96 -2.34 8.79 4.11
C THR A 96 -2.31 7.53 4.96
N LYS A 97 -3.37 6.71 4.91
CA LYS A 97 -3.39 5.44 5.63
C LYS A 97 -3.20 4.29 4.64
N ALA A 98 -2.21 3.43 4.93
CA ALA A 98 -2.03 2.16 4.24
C ALA A 98 -2.92 1.09 4.88
N VAL A 99 -3.54 0.28 4.02
CA VAL A 99 -4.32 -0.92 4.39
C VAL A 99 -3.68 -2.13 3.72
#